data_AF-A0A6I3UBQ4-F1
#
_entry.id   AF-A0A6I3UBQ4-F1
#
_cell.length_a   1.000
_cell.length_b   1.000
_cell.length_c   1.000
_cell.angle_alpha   90.00
_cell.angle_beta   90.00
_cell.angle_gamma   90.00
#
_symmetry.space_group_name_H-M   'P 1'
#
loop_
_entity.id
_entity.type
_entity.pdbx_description
1 polymer ?
#
loop_
_entity_poly.entity_id
_entity_poly.type
_entity_poly.pdbx_seq_one_letter_code
_entity_poly.pdbx_strand_id
1 'polypeptide(L)'
;SPKYVITSKISTAYHAPKRVPTDREGKTFDDWLNSIACNDSELVTLFWQIILEAINPNHTRNKFAIFYGDGNNGKGTFQRFL
;
A
#
# COMPACT_ATOMS: atom_id res chain seq x y z
N SER A 1 9.08 -6.77 27.28
CA SER A 1 9.97 -5.98 26.41
C SER A 1 9.43 -5.98 24.98
N PRO A 2 9.39 -4.84 24.27
CA PRO A 2 8.88 -4.79 22.91
C PRO A 2 9.81 -5.55 21.96
N LYS A 3 9.24 -6.26 20.98
CA LYS A 3 9.99 -7.06 20.01
C LYS A 3 10.74 -6.21 18.98
N TYR A 4 10.36 -4.94 18.82
CA TYR A 4 10.97 -3.98 17.90
C TYR A 4 11.01 -2.59 18.54
N VAL A 5 12.14 -1.90 18.42
CA VAL A 5 12.35 -0.51 18.89
C VAL A 5 12.68 0.34 17.68
N ILE A 6 11.84 1.35 17.41
CA ILE A 6 12.07 2.33 16.35
C ILE A 6 12.75 3.54 17.00
N THR A 7 14.01 3.80 16.63
CA THR A 7 14.83 4.88 17.23
C THR A 7 14.82 6.17 16.43
N SER A 8 14.26 6.17 15.22
CA SER A 8 14.11 7.34 14.37
C SER A 8 12.64 7.62 14.10
N LYS A 9 12.22 8.85 14.40
CA LYS A 9 10.92 9.40 14.01
C LYS A 9 11.19 10.66 13.21
N ILE A 10 10.43 10.89 12.15
CA ILE A 10 10.44 12.17 11.42
C ILE A 10 10.11 13.27 12.45
N SER A 11 10.81 14.41 12.40
CA SER A 11 10.60 15.55 13.33
C SER A 11 9.30 16.32 13.05
N THR A 12 8.24 15.58 12.74
CA THR A 12 6.92 16.10 12.41
C THR A 12 5.92 15.29 13.24
N ALA A 13 5.12 15.99 14.03
CA ALA A 13 4.06 15.35 14.80
C ALA A 13 3.03 14.74 13.85
N TYR A 14 2.61 13.50 14.15
CA TYR A 14 1.52 12.89 13.41
C TYR A 14 0.21 13.59 13.78
N HIS A 15 -0.49 14.08 12.76
CA HIS A 15 -1.84 14.61 12.90
C HIS A 15 -2.79 13.67 12.16
N ALA A 16 -3.73 13.07 12.90
CA ALA A 16 -4.71 12.17 12.29
C ALA A 16 -5.54 12.94 11.24
N PRO A 17 -5.67 12.42 10.01
CA PRO A 17 -6.47 13.06 8.99
C PRO A 17 -7.95 13.08 9.42
N LYS A 18 -8.64 14.21 9.22
CA LYS A 18 -10.07 14.36 9.55
C LYS A 18 -11.00 13.68 8.53
N ARG A 19 -10.49 13.43 7.32
CA ARG A 19 -11.19 12.78 6.22
C ARG A 19 -10.20 11.99 5.37
N VAL A 20 -10.68 10.95 4.70
CA VAL A 20 -9.89 10.24 3.69
C VAL A 20 -9.64 11.19 2.51
N PRO A 21 -8.40 11.35 2.04
CA PRO A 21 -8.12 12.15 0.86
C PRO A 21 -8.83 11.57 -0.37
N THR A 22 -9.34 12.45 -1.22
CA THR A 22 -9.91 12.11 -2.52
C THR A 22 -9.17 12.84 -3.62
N ASP A 23 -9.17 12.27 -4.82
CA ASP A 23 -8.74 12.96 -6.03
C ASP A 23 -9.77 14.02 -6.48
N ARG A 24 -9.57 14.55 -7.69
CA ARG A 24 -10.46 15.57 -8.30
C ARG A 24 -11.85 15.05 -8.65
N GLU A 25 -12.00 13.74 -8.76
CA GLU A 25 -13.26 13.06 -9.09
C GLU A 25 -13.99 12.55 -7.83
N GLY A 26 -13.41 12.81 -6.64
CA GLY A 26 -13.98 12.37 -5.37
C GLY A 26 -13.66 10.90 -5.06
N LYS A 27 -12.73 10.27 -5.78
CA LYS A 27 -12.30 8.89 -5.54
C LYS A 27 -11.15 8.84 -4.53
N THR A 28 -11.26 7.91 -3.60
CA THR A 28 -10.22 7.60 -2.62
C THR A 28 -9.13 6.73 -3.24
N PHE A 29 -8.01 6.58 -2.53
CA PHE A 29 -6.98 5.63 -2.94
C PHE A 29 -7.49 4.18 -2.90
N ASP A 30 -8.35 3.85 -1.94
CA ASP A 30 -9.01 2.54 -1.85
C ASP A 30 -9.92 2.28 -3.06
N ASP A 31 -10.63 3.29 -3.58
CA ASP A 31 -11.43 3.14 -4.80
C ASP A 31 -10.55 2.76 -6.01
N TRP A 32 -9.37 3.39 -6.12
CA TRP A 32 -8.41 3.07 -7.16
C TRP A 32 -7.80 1.66 -6.99
N LEU A 33 -7.44 1.27 -5.76
CA LEU A 33 -6.97 -0.08 -5.47
C LEU A 33 -8.01 -1.14 -5.83
N ASN A 34 -9.28 -0.93 -5.47
CA ASN A 34 -10.38 -1.81 -5.85
C ASN A 34 -10.51 -1.92 -7.37
N SER A 35 -10.38 -0.81 -8.09
CA SER A 35 -10.45 -0.80 -9.56
C SER A 35 -9.36 -1.66 -10.20
N ILE A 36 -8.11 -1.53 -9.77
CA ILE A 36 -7.01 -2.34 -10.34
C ILE A 36 -7.01 -3.79 -9.84
N ALA A 37 -7.67 -4.06 -8.71
CA ALA A 37 -7.89 -5.39 -8.17
C ALA A 37 -9.14 -6.08 -8.75
N CYS A 38 -9.82 -5.48 -9.73
CA CYS A 38 -11.09 -5.99 -10.27
C CYS A 38 -12.16 -6.26 -9.18
N ASN A 39 -12.19 -5.43 -8.13
CA ASN A 39 -13.02 -5.55 -6.94
C ASN A 39 -12.79 -6.83 -6.11
N ASP A 40 -11.63 -7.48 -6.25
CA ASP A 40 -11.21 -8.59 -5.40
C ASP A 40 -10.60 -8.06 -4.09
N SER A 41 -11.34 -8.23 -2.99
CA SER A 41 -10.92 -7.78 -1.67
C SER A 41 -9.67 -8.46 -1.14
N GLU A 42 -9.38 -9.70 -1.57
CA GLU A 42 -8.15 -10.39 -1.18
C GLU A 42 -6.94 -9.75 -1.85
N LEU A 43 -7.05 -9.40 -3.13
CA LEU A 43 -6.00 -8.67 -3.86
C LEU A 43 -5.77 -7.26 -3.30
N VAL A 44 -6.84 -6.54 -2.95
CA VAL A 44 -6.72 -5.22 -2.28
C VAL A 44 -5.97 -5.35 -0.95
N THR A 45 -6.28 -6.37 -0.17
CA THR A 45 -5.59 -6.65 1.10
C THR A 45 -4.10 -6.94 0.87
N LEU A 46 -3.79 -7.75 -0.15
CA LEU A 46 -2.41 -8.07 -0.52
C LEU A 46 -1.64 -6.83 -0.98
N PHE A 47 -2.25 -5.96 -1.79
CA PHE A 47 -1.64 -4.69 -2.20
C PHE A 47 -1.27 -3.80 -1.01
N TRP A 48 -2.17 -3.67 -0.03
CA TRP A 48 -1.88 -2.93 1.20
C TRP A 48 -0.70 -3.52 1.98
N GLN A 49 -0.63 -4.85 2.09
CA GLN A 49 0.48 -5.53 2.75
C GLN A 49 1.82 -5.27 2.04
N ILE A 50 1.83 -5.24 0.71
CA ILE A 50 3.04 -4.95 -0.08
C ILE A 50 3.48 -3.50 0.11
N ILE A 51 2.54 -2.54 0.07
CA ILE A 51 2.84 -1.12 0.34
C ILE A 51 3.45 -0.97 1.74
N LEU A 52 2.84 -1.58 2.76
CA LEU A 52 3.35 -1.55 4.14
C LEU A 52 4.75 -2.17 4.26
N GLU A 53 5.06 -3.20 3.48
CA GLU A 53 6.40 -3.79 3.45
C GLU A 53 7.41 -2.85 2.76
N ALA A 54 7.01 -2.18 1.66
CA ALA A 54 7.88 -1.28 0.89
C ALA A 54 8.23 0.02 1.63
N ILE A 55 7.29 0.60 2.40
CA ILE A 55 7.48 1.89 3.08
C ILE A 55 8.18 1.80 4.44
N ASN A 56 8.65 0.62 4.86
CA ASN A 56 9.36 0.40 6.12
C ASN A 56 10.88 0.30 5.92
N PRO A 57 11.61 1.42 5.74
CA PRO A 57 13.02 1.41 5.30
C PRO A 57 13.99 0.89 6.36
N ASN A 58 13.60 0.85 7.64
CA ASN A 58 14.51 0.49 8.73
C ASN A 58 14.71 -1.03 8.88
N HIS A 59 13.97 -1.87 8.16
CA HIS A 59 14.11 -3.33 8.23
C HIS A 59 13.57 -4.01 6.98
N THR A 60 14.45 -4.51 6.11
CA THR A 60 14.07 -5.36 4.97
C THR A 60 13.72 -6.77 5.47
N ARG A 61 12.47 -7.23 5.28
CA ARG A 61 12.05 -8.58 5.72
C ARG A 61 12.35 -9.68 4.70
N ASN A 62 13.17 -9.39 3.67
CA ASN A 62 13.55 -10.32 2.59
C ASN A 62 12.36 -11.02 1.93
N LYS A 63 11.26 -10.28 1.76
CA LYS A 63 10.07 -10.75 1.05
C LYS A 63 10.08 -10.21 -0.37
N PHE A 64 9.55 -10.98 -1.29
CA PHE A 64 9.24 -10.54 -2.64
C PHE A 64 7.80 -10.94 -2.96
N ALA A 65 7.13 -10.16 -3.80
CA ALA A 65 5.80 -10.46 -4.30
C ALA A 65 5.89 -10.85 -5.77
N ILE A 66 5.19 -11.92 -6.15
CA ILE A 66 5.04 -12.32 -7.56
C ILE A 66 3.62 -12.00 -7.99
N PHE A 67 3.49 -11.17 -9.02
CA PHE A 67 2.22 -10.95 -9.69
C PHE A 67 2.10 -11.87 -10.89
N TYR A 68 1.25 -12.89 -10.78
CA TYR A 68 1.02 -13.88 -11.82
C TYR A 68 -0.45 -13.86 -12.27
N GLY A 69 -0.68 -14.06 -13.57
CA GLY A 69 -2.02 -14.13 -14.17
C GLY A 69 -2.06 -13.54 -15.56
N ASP A 70 -3.08 -13.89 -16.34
CA ASP A 70 -3.21 -13.48 -17.73
C ASP A 70 -3.85 -12.09 -17.88
N GLY A 71 -3.29 -11.27 -18.78
CA GLY A 71 -3.93 -10.05 -19.27
C GLY A 71 -4.17 -8.93 -18.23
N ASN A 72 -4.94 -7.93 -18.63
CA ASN A 72 -5.14 -6.60 -18.06
C ASN A 72 -5.84 -6.56 -16.67
N ASN A 73 -5.19 -7.05 -15.62
CA ASN A 73 -5.72 -7.13 -14.24
C ASN A 73 -4.90 -6.29 -13.22
N GLY A 74 -4.36 -5.16 -13.64
CA GLY A 74 -3.72 -4.20 -12.73
C GLY A 74 -2.28 -4.52 -12.29
N LYS A 75 -1.70 -5.68 -12.63
CA LYS A 75 -0.31 -6.05 -12.25
C LYS A 75 0.73 -4.98 -12.60
N GLY A 76 0.79 -4.57 -13.88
CA GLY A 76 1.75 -3.57 -14.34
C GLY A 76 1.48 -2.18 -13.76
N THR A 77 0.20 -1.84 -13.58
CA THR A 77 -0.23 -0.59 -12.95
C THR A 77 0.23 -0.49 -11.50
N PHE A 78 0.05 -1.56 -10.72
CA PHE A 78 0.49 -1.61 -9.33
C PHE A 78 2.01 -1.59 -9.21
N GLN A 79 2.71 -2.35 -10.06
CA GLN A 79 4.18 -2.33 -10.11
C GLN A 79 4.73 -0.93 -10.44
N ARG A 80 4.05 -0.17 -11.31
CA ARG A 80 4.49 1.19 -11.68
C ARG A 80 4.25 2.22 -10.58
N PHE A 81 3.28 1.95 -9.70
CA PHE A 81 2.96 2.82 -8.56
C PHE A 81 4.00 2.70 -7.43
N LEU A 82 4.47 1.48 -7.14
CA LEU A 82 5.56 1.22 -6.19
C LEU A 82 6.90 1.77 -6.70
#